data_AF-A0A4R4ETW1-F1
#
_entry.id   AF-A0A4R4ETW1-F1
#
_cell.length_a   1.000
_cell.length_b   1.000
_cell.length_c   1.000
_cell.angle_alpha   90.00
_cell.angle_beta   90.00
_cell.angle_gamma   90.00
#
_symmetry.space_group_name_H-M   'P 1'
#
loop_
_entity.id
_entity.type
_entity.pdbx_description
1 polymer ?
#
loop_
_entity_poly.entity_id
_entity_poly.type
_entity_poly.pdbx_seq_one_letter_code
_entity_poly.pdbx_strand_id
1 'polypeptide(L)'
;MPRLVLPAVLLALAACGPAPDPAAEAAAKAAERSRAADELARQFDQQFAAGNWPLARAHGDVLIAQYPDTPAARRIAAQHAEARRKADAAQEDKRLAALWTYQSQPLGKGEQLSASIHAREAIDTGGGRSRPQLIFRDHPEWGRSSYLVLENGDFDCYGGCRVEVGVDGTSRRMAASRPKTDEAIAMFIEDERALWRAVRGGGRLVIAVPVKGGSVQEAVFEVGGLDPARMPGW
;
A
#
# COMPACT_ATOMS: atom_id res chain seq x y z
N MET A 1 13.03 48.80 90.33
CA MET A 1 11.66 48.42 89.92
C MET A 1 11.74 47.66 88.59
N PRO A 2 11.13 46.46 88.49
CA PRO A 2 11.15 45.59 87.31
C PRO A 2 9.88 45.71 86.45
N ARG A 3 9.97 45.45 85.12
CA ARG A 3 8.89 45.02 84.20
C ARG A 3 9.56 44.31 82.99
N LEU A 4 9.58 42.98 82.80
CA LEU A 4 8.59 41.94 82.46
C LEU A 4 8.20 41.86 80.96
N VAL A 5 8.13 40.61 80.45
CA VAL A 5 7.48 40.11 79.19
C VAL A 5 8.40 40.12 77.93
N LEU A 6 8.64 39.08 77.09
CA LEU A 6 7.93 37.85 76.67
C LEU A 6 8.92 36.83 76.00
N PRO A 7 8.71 35.50 76.09
CA PRO A 7 9.36 34.51 75.21
C PRO A 7 8.47 34.15 74.02
N ALA A 8 9.00 34.10 72.79
CA ALA A 8 8.22 33.77 71.60
C ALA A 8 8.96 32.79 70.67
N VAL A 9 8.29 31.66 70.43
CA VAL A 9 8.34 30.77 69.26
C VAL A 9 9.52 29.79 69.13
N LEU A 10 9.34 28.61 69.74
CA LEU A 10 9.86 27.31 69.30
C LEU A 10 8.68 26.51 68.72
N LEU A 11 8.40 26.61 67.41
CA LEU A 11 7.40 25.76 66.72
C LEU A 11 7.66 25.80 65.21
N ALA A 12 8.63 25.00 64.72
CA ALA A 12 8.86 24.82 63.27
C ALA A 12 9.51 23.47 62.91
N LEU A 13 9.19 22.36 63.59
CA LEU A 13 9.80 21.05 63.34
C LEU A 13 8.81 19.86 63.25
N ALA A 14 7.59 20.07 62.72
CA ALA A 14 6.58 19.01 62.59
C ALA A 14 6.07 18.79 61.15
N ALA A 15 6.92 18.95 60.12
CA ALA A 15 6.54 18.73 58.72
C ALA A 15 7.38 17.67 57.96
N CYS A 16 8.11 16.80 58.66
CA CYS A 16 8.74 15.62 58.05
C CYS A 16 8.02 14.34 58.49
N GLY A 17 7.05 13.88 57.70
CA GLY A 17 6.62 12.48 57.74
C GLY A 17 7.70 11.56 57.17
N PRO A 18 7.75 10.26 57.55
CA PRO A 18 8.74 9.34 57.00
C PRO A 18 8.62 9.23 55.49
N ALA A 19 9.76 9.22 54.79
CA ALA A 19 9.81 8.98 53.35
C ALA A 19 9.19 7.60 53.04
N PRO A 20 8.41 7.47 51.95
CA PRO A 20 7.78 6.21 51.59
C PRO A 20 8.83 5.10 51.41
N ASP A 21 8.49 3.88 51.84
CA ASP A 21 9.32 2.70 51.68
C ASP A 21 9.61 2.46 50.18
N PRO A 22 10.88 2.46 49.74
CA PRO A 22 11.26 2.21 48.36
C PRO A 22 10.70 0.91 47.78
N ALA A 23 10.52 -0.13 48.61
CA ALA A 23 9.93 -1.40 48.18
C ALA A 23 8.43 -1.25 47.88
N ALA A 24 7.69 -0.51 48.71
CA ALA A 24 6.28 -0.23 48.49
C ALA A 24 6.05 0.63 47.23
N GLU A 25 6.91 1.62 46.99
CA GLU A 25 6.84 2.46 45.79
C GLU A 25 7.16 1.67 44.51
N ALA A 26 8.17 0.79 44.54
CA ALA A 26 8.49 -0.09 43.42
C ALA A 26 7.34 -1.06 43.10
N ALA A 27 6.71 -1.64 44.13
CA ALA A 27 5.55 -2.52 43.96
C ALA A 27 4.35 -1.77 43.36
N ALA A 28 4.07 -0.54 43.81
CA ALA A 28 3.00 0.29 43.26
C ALA A 28 3.24 0.61 41.77
N LYS A 29 4.47 1.01 41.40
CA LYS A 29 4.84 1.25 39.99
C LYS A 29 4.71 0.01 39.13
N ALA A 30 5.09 -1.17 39.65
CA ALA A 30 4.93 -2.44 38.93
C ALA A 30 3.44 -2.80 38.72
N ALA A 31 2.59 -2.56 39.72
CA ALA A 31 1.16 -2.79 39.61
C ALA A 31 0.49 -1.87 38.58
N GLU A 32 0.81 -0.57 38.60
CA GLU A 32 0.33 0.40 37.60
C GLU A 32 0.80 0.03 36.19
N ARG A 33 2.08 -0.35 36.04
CA ARG A 33 2.62 -0.86 34.77
C ARG A 33 1.85 -2.08 34.27
N SER A 34 1.51 -3.02 35.16
CA SER A 34 0.71 -4.20 34.81
C SER A 34 -0.70 -3.82 34.36
N ARG A 35 -1.38 -2.92 35.09
CA ARG A 35 -2.74 -2.46 34.76
C ARG A 35 -2.79 -1.78 33.38
N ALA A 36 -1.82 -0.92 33.09
CA ALA A 36 -1.71 -0.25 31.80
C ALA A 36 -1.45 -1.26 30.65
N ALA A 37 -0.58 -2.25 30.89
CA ALA A 37 -0.33 -3.32 29.92
C ALA A 37 -1.59 -4.18 29.68
N ASP A 38 -2.33 -4.52 30.73
CA ASP A 38 -3.57 -5.31 30.63
C ASP A 38 -4.67 -4.55 29.88
N GLU A 39 -4.77 -3.24 30.04
CA GLU A 39 -5.71 -2.41 29.27
C GLU A 39 -5.39 -2.41 27.77
N LEU A 40 -4.13 -2.19 27.39
CA LEU A 40 -3.72 -2.29 25.99
C LEU A 40 -3.98 -3.70 25.41
N ALA A 41 -3.77 -4.74 26.22
CA ALA A 41 -4.03 -6.11 25.80
C ALA A 41 -5.54 -6.36 25.60
N ARG A 42 -6.41 -5.81 26.46
CA ARG A 42 -7.87 -5.86 26.24
C ARG A 42 -8.27 -5.15 24.95
N GLN A 43 -7.72 -3.97 24.69
CA GLN A 43 -7.97 -3.23 23.45
C GLN A 43 -7.49 -4.01 22.22
N PHE A 44 -6.31 -4.62 22.29
CA PHE A 44 -5.82 -5.55 21.28
C PHE A 44 -6.82 -6.69 21.03
N ASP A 45 -7.23 -7.40 22.09
CA ASP A 45 -8.12 -8.56 21.99
C ASP A 45 -9.46 -8.20 21.36
N GLN A 46 -10.03 -7.05 21.73
CA GLN A 46 -11.28 -6.54 21.15
C GLN A 46 -11.15 -6.31 19.64
N GLN A 47 -10.09 -5.64 19.20
CA GLN A 47 -9.88 -5.34 17.77
C GLN A 47 -9.51 -6.60 16.98
N PHE A 48 -8.76 -7.51 17.57
CA PHE A 48 -8.43 -8.79 16.97
C PHE A 48 -9.69 -9.63 16.76
N ALA A 49 -10.56 -9.72 17.78
CA ALA A 49 -11.84 -10.41 17.69
C ALA A 49 -12.79 -9.77 16.67
N ALA A 50 -12.76 -8.44 16.54
CA ALA A 50 -13.52 -7.70 15.53
C ALA A 50 -12.92 -7.81 14.10
N GLY A 51 -11.77 -8.44 13.93
CA GLY A 51 -11.06 -8.51 12.65
C GLY A 51 -10.50 -7.17 12.17
N ASN A 52 -10.39 -6.17 13.06
CA ASN A 52 -9.81 -4.87 12.77
C ASN A 52 -8.28 -4.96 12.90
N TRP A 53 -7.65 -5.61 11.92
CA TRP A 53 -6.21 -5.90 11.94
C TRP A 53 -5.32 -4.67 12.08
N PRO A 54 -5.59 -3.53 11.40
CA PRO A 54 -4.77 -2.32 11.57
C PRO A 54 -4.78 -1.80 13.02
N LEU A 55 -5.95 -1.75 13.66
CA LEU A 55 -6.06 -1.24 15.02
C LEU A 55 -5.55 -2.26 16.06
N ALA A 56 -5.80 -3.56 15.84
CA ALA A 56 -5.19 -4.62 16.63
C ALA A 56 -3.66 -4.55 16.59
N ARG A 57 -3.07 -4.42 15.39
CA ARG A 57 -1.62 -4.19 15.24
C ARG A 57 -1.16 -2.97 16.04
N ALA A 58 -1.85 -1.84 15.93
CA ALA A 58 -1.47 -0.61 16.63
C ALA A 58 -1.43 -0.78 18.15
N HIS A 59 -2.47 -1.37 18.75
CA HIS A 59 -2.50 -1.63 20.20
C HIS A 59 -1.40 -2.61 20.63
N GLY A 60 -1.16 -3.68 19.84
CA GLY A 60 -0.10 -4.64 20.15
C GLY A 60 1.30 -4.05 19.99
N ASP A 61 1.53 -3.18 19.00
CA ASP A 61 2.79 -2.46 18.80
C ASP A 61 3.10 -1.59 20.03
N VAL A 62 2.10 -0.86 20.53
CA VAL A 62 2.26 -0.03 21.75
C VAL A 62 2.52 -0.89 22.98
N LEU A 63 1.77 -1.99 23.17
CA LEU A 63 1.94 -2.89 24.31
C LEU A 63 3.35 -3.51 24.34
N ILE A 64 3.82 -4.04 23.21
CA ILE A 64 5.14 -4.68 23.12
C ILE A 64 6.26 -3.65 23.27
N ALA A 65 6.11 -2.45 22.70
CA ALA A 65 7.14 -1.41 22.80
C ALA A 65 7.25 -0.83 24.22
N GLN A 66 6.13 -0.54 24.89
CA GLN A 66 6.13 0.12 26.21
C GLN A 66 6.25 -0.87 27.37
N TYR A 67 5.76 -2.10 27.21
CA TYR A 67 5.66 -3.10 28.28
C TYR A 67 6.15 -4.51 27.87
N PRO A 68 7.33 -4.65 27.26
CA PRO A 68 7.79 -5.90 26.64
C PRO A 68 7.84 -7.10 27.62
N ASP A 69 8.20 -6.85 28.88
CA ASP A 69 8.41 -7.92 29.89
C ASP A 69 7.13 -8.32 30.64
N THR A 70 5.98 -7.76 30.29
CA THR A 70 4.72 -8.06 30.98
C THR A 70 4.10 -9.39 30.51
N PRO A 71 3.34 -10.09 31.37
CA PRO A 71 2.56 -11.27 30.96
C PRO A 71 1.59 -10.96 29.81
N ALA A 72 1.01 -9.76 29.80
CA ALA A 72 0.13 -9.26 28.75
C ALA A 72 0.81 -9.23 27.37
N ALA A 73 2.02 -8.65 27.28
CA ALA A 73 2.79 -8.60 26.05
C ALA A 73 3.16 -10.01 25.54
N ARG A 74 3.57 -10.92 26.44
CA ARG A 74 3.86 -12.32 26.08
C ARG A 74 2.62 -13.06 25.57
N ARG A 75 1.45 -12.84 26.19
CA ARG A 75 0.19 -13.50 25.82
C ARG A 75 -0.23 -13.17 24.40
N ILE A 76 -0.16 -11.90 24.00
CA ILE A 76 -0.67 -11.47 22.70
C ILE A 76 0.32 -11.68 21.55
N ALA A 77 1.58 -12.02 21.82
CA ALA A 77 2.66 -11.97 20.83
C ALA A 77 2.36 -12.71 19.51
N ALA A 78 1.80 -13.93 19.58
CA ALA A 78 1.45 -14.70 18.39
C ALA A 78 0.29 -14.08 17.59
N GLN A 79 -0.76 -13.65 18.28
CA GLN A 79 -1.91 -12.98 17.66
C GLN A 79 -1.52 -11.63 17.08
N HIS A 80 -0.62 -10.90 17.74
CA HIS A 80 -0.09 -9.64 17.25
C HIS A 80 0.70 -9.80 15.97
N ALA A 81 1.56 -10.83 15.88
CA ALA A 81 2.25 -11.17 14.65
C ALA A 81 1.26 -11.49 13.51
N GLU A 82 0.16 -12.19 13.80
CA GLU A 82 -0.91 -12.41 12.83
C GLU A 82 -1.62 -11.12 12.41
N ALA A 83 -2.02 -10.27 13.37
CA ALA A 83 -2.67 -9.00 13.11
C ALA A 83 -1.78 -8.10 12.25
N ARG A 84 -0.46 -8.09 12.50
CA ARG A 84 0.54 -7.39 11.69
C ARG A 84 0.55 -7.89 10.25
N ARG A 85 0.69 -9.21 10.02
CA ARG A 85 0.67 -9.76 8.64
C ARG A 85 -0.61 -9.41 7.90
N LYS A 86 -1.77 -9.53 8.57
CA LYS A 86 -3.08 -9.21 7.96
C LYS A 86 -3.24 -7.72 7.69
N ALA A 87 -2.76 -6.85 8.58
CA ALA A 87 -2.76 -5.42 8.36
C ALA A 87 -1.82 -5.01 7.22
N ASP A 88 -0.63 -5.60 7.15
CA ASP A 88 0.33 -5.36 6.06
C ASP A 88 -0.23 -5.82 4.71
N ALA A 89 -0.84 -7.02 4.65
CA ALA A 89 -1.50 -7.51 3.44
C ALA A 89 -2.65 -6.60 3.01
N ALA A 90 -3.55 -6.23 3.93
CA ALA A 90 -4.67 -5.34 3.60
C ALA A 90 -4.22 -3.93 3.16
N GLN A 91 -3.10 -3.43 3.69
CA GLN A 91 -2.53 -2.17 3.26
C GLN A 91 -1.90 -2.29 1.87
N GLU A 92 -1.22 -3.40 1.60
CA GLU A 92 -0.64 -3.67 0.28
C GLU A 92 -1.73 -3.84 -0.79
N ASP A 93 -2.80 -4.56 -0.49
CA ASP A 93 -3.96 -4.69 -1.39
C ASP A 93 -4.55 -3.32 -1.74
N LYS A 94 -4.71 -2.43 -0.75
CA LYS A 94 -5.17 -1.05 -0.96
C LYS A 94 -4.18 -0.24 -1.80
N ARG A 95 -2.88 -0.38 -1.56
CA ARG A 95 -1.83 0.31 -2.32
C ARG A 95 -1.88 -0.11 -3.78
N LEU A 96 -1.95 -1.40 -4.06
CA LEU A 96 -2.01 -1.96 -5.40
C LEU A 96 -3.30 -1.56 -6.12
N ALA A 97 -4.45 -1.64 -5.44
CA ALA A 97 -5.73 -1.20 -6.01
C ALA A 97 -5.71 0.29 -6.38
N ALA A 98 -5.07 1.13 -5.58
CA ALA A 98 -4.94 2.57 -5.83
C ALA A 98 -4.05 2.92 -7.03
N LEU A 99 -3.28 1.97 -7.58
CA LEU A 99 -2.52 2.18 -8.82
C LEU A 99 -3.41 2.17 -10.07
N TRP A 100 -4.62 1.59 -9.96
CA TRP A 100 -5.54 1.48 -11.08
C TRP A 100 -6.52 2.65 -11.14
N THR A 101 -6.68 3.20 -12.33
CA THR A 101 -7.72 4.17 -12.65
C THR A 101 -8.76 3.51 -13.54
N TYR A 102 -10.03 3.65 -13.18
CA TYR A 102 -11.17 3.17 -13.96
C TYR A 102 -12.01 4.33 -14.44
N GLN A 103 -12.35 4.36 -15.72
CA GLN A 103 -13.22 5.38 -16.30
C GLN A 103 -14.38 4.73 -17.05
N SER A 104 -15.52 5.40 -16.99
CA SER A 104 -16.70 5.12 -17.80
C SER A 104 -17.03 6.42 -18.56
N GLN A 105 -17.30 6.30 -19.85
CA GLN A 105 -17.74 7.41 -20.70
C GLN A 105 -18.90 6.97 -21.58
N PRO A 106 -20.06 7.67 -21.55
CA PRO A 106 -21.13 7.43 -22.50
C PRO A 106 -20.66 7.72 -23.94
N LEU A 107 -20.86 6.77 -24.85
CA LEU A 107 -20.44 6.88 -26.25
C LEU A 107 -21.54 6.32 -27.17
N GLY A 108 -22.22 7.22 -27.87
CA GLY A 108 -23.33 6.87 -28.76
C GLY A 108 -24.45 6.15 -28.00
N LYS A 109 -24.70 4.88 -28.36
CA LYS A 109 -25.71 4.02 -27.72
C LYS A 109 -25.13 3.10 -26.63
N GLY A 110 -23.83 3.18 -26.35
CA GLY A 110 -23.15 2.33 -25.38
C GLY A 110 -22.30 3.14 -24.40
N GLU A 111 -21.52 2.41 -23.62
CA GLU A 111 -20.58 2.94 -22.65
C GLU A 111 -19.19 2.41 -22.99
N GLN A 112 -18.20 3.30 -23.02
CA GLN A 112 -16.81 2.89 -23.05
C GLN A 112 -16.28 2.76 -21.63
N LEU A 113 -15.69 1.61 -21.34
CA LEU A 113 -15.01 1.35 -20.08
C LEU A 113 -13.51 1.32 -20.30
N SER A 114 -12.75 1.88 -19.38
CA SER A 114 -11.30 1.72 -19.37
C SER A 114 -10.75 1.43 -17.97
N ALA A 115 -9.71 0.61 -17.94
CA ALA A 115 -8.84 0.40 -16.78
C ALA A 115 -7.42 0.74 -17.20
N SER A 116 -6.74 1.60 -16.45
CA SER A 116 -5.38 2.04 -16.76
C SER A 116 -4.47 2.00 -15.55
N ILE A 117 -3.19 1.73 -15.80
CA ILE A 117 -2.13 1.72 -14.78
C ILE A 117 -0.84 2.27 -15.39
N HIS A 118 -0.10 3.07 -14.62
CA HIS A 118 1.23 3.53 -15.03
C HIS A 118 2.31 2.50 -14.65
N ALA A 119 3.36 2.44 -15.44
CA ALA A 119 4.56 1.70 -15.10
C ALA A 119 5.14 2.20 -13.77
N ARG A 120 5.89 1.38 -13.05
CA ARG A 120 6.55 1.75 -11.78
C ARG A 120 7.50 2.92 -11.97
N GLU A 121 8.29 2.88 -13.04
CA GLU A 121 9.31 3.89 -13.36
C GLU A 121 9.11 4.46 -14.76
N ALA A 122 9.66 5.66 -14.99
CA ALA A 122 9.79 6.21 -16.33
C ALA A 122 10.94 5.53 -17.10
N ILE A 123 10.72 5.25 -18.38
CA ILE A 123 11.71 4.70 -19.31
C ILE A 123 12.39 5.81 -20.13
N ASP A 124 13.57 5.53 -20.67
CA ASP A 124 14.25 6.42 -21.60
C ASP A 124 13.66 6.27 -23.01
N THR A 125 13.29 7.38 -23.62
CA THR A 125 12.69 7.42 -24.96
C THR A 125 13.64 7.95 -26.03
N GLY A 126 14.92 8.18 -25.70
CA GLY A 126 15.91 8.83 -26.56
C GLY A 126 15.74 10.35 -26.69
N GLY A 127 14.50 10.85 -26.55
CA GLY A 127 14.17 12.29 -26.49
C GLY A 127 13.84 12.81 -25.09
N GLY A 128 13.99 11.98 -24.05
CA GLY A 128 13.60 12.29 -22.68
C GLY A 128 13.05 11.07 -21.95
N ARG A 129 12.45 11.28 -20.77
CA ARG A 129 11.83 10.21 -19.99
C ARG A 129 10.31 10.23 -20.14
N SER A 130 9.71 9.05 -20.21
CA SER A 130 8.26 8.87 -20.29
C SER A 130 7.84 7.76 -19.36
N ARG A 131 6.72 7.89 -18.66
CA ARG A 131 6.18 6.85 -17.79
C ARG A 131 5.07 6.10 -18.53
N PRO A 132 5.34 4.92 -19.11
CA PRO A 132 4.36 4.24 -19.94
C PRO A 132 3.06 3.97 -19.17
N GLN A 133 1.93 4.19 -19.83
CA GLN A 133 0.62 3.85 -19.29
C GLN A 133 0.04 2.68 -20.06
N LEU A 134 -0.32 1.62 -19.36
CA LEU A 134 -1.06 0.48 -19.92
C LEU A 134 -2.55 0.75 -19.75
N ILE A 135 -3.31 0.56 -20.83
CA ILE A 135 -4.74 0.80 -20.88
C ILE A 135 -5.44 -0.43 -21.47
N PHE A 136 -6.46 -0.92 -20.77
CA PHE A 136 -7.48 -1.83 -21.29
C PHE A 136 -8.74 -1.02 -21.54
N ARG A 137 -9.31 -1.11 -22.75
CA ARG A 137 -10.50 -0.35 -23.16
C ARG A 137 -11.54 -1.24 -23.81
N ASP A 138 -12.77 -1.26 -23.27
CA ASP A 138 -13.94 -1.80 -23.95
C ASP A 138 -14.65 -0.65 -24.68
N HIS A 139 -14.62 -0.63 -26.02
CA HIS A 139 -15.30 0.38 -26.84
C HIS A 139 -16.56 -0.23 -27.45
N PRO A 140 -17.74 0.42 -27.36
CA PRO A 140 -19.01 -0.17 -27.80
C PRO A 140 -19.04 -0.52 -29.29
N GLU A 141 -18.34 0.24 -30.13
CA GLU A 141 -18.29 0.01 -31.59
C GLU A 141 -17.04 -0.73 -32.08
N TRP A 142 -15.90 -0.60 -31.40
CA TRP A 142 -14.61 -1.11 -31.86
C TRP A 142 -14.15 -2.34 -31.09
N GLY A 143 -14.89 -2.72 -30.06
CA GLY A 143 -14.56 -3.83 -29.18
C GLY A 143 -13.43 -3.51 -28.22
N ARG A 144 -12.77 -4.57 -27.77
CA ARG A 144 -11.75 -4.53 -26.73
C ARG A 144 -10.37 -4.32 -27.30
N SER A 145 -9.56 -3.58 -26.58
CA SER A 145 -8.18 -3.32 -26.94
C SER A 145 -7.31 -3.14 -25.71
N SER A 146 -6.07 -3.59 -25.80
CA SER A 146 -5.02 -3.26 -24.83
C SER A 146 -3.88 -2.52 -25.51
N TYR A 147 -3.44 -1.41 -24.94
CA TYR A 147 -2.38 -0.60 -25.54
C TYR A 147 -1.56 0.16 -24.51
N LEU A 148 -0.34 0.51 -24.92
CA LEU A 148 0.58 1.36 -24.19
C LEU A 148 0.57 2.76 -24.78
N VAL A 149 0.65 3.76 -23.91
CA VAL A 149 0.84 5.17 -24.26
C VAL A 149 2.15 5.66 -23.64
N LEU A 150 2.85 6.51 -24.39
CA LEU A 150 3.97 7.30 -23.90
C LEU A 150 3.57 8.78 -23.90
N GLU A 151 3.90 9.50 -22.83
CA GLU A 151 3.71 10.97 -22.76
C GLU A 151 4.69 11.71 -23.68
N ASN A 152 5.89 11.15 -23.84
CA ASN A 152 6.95 11.65 -24.72
C ASN A 152 7.61 10.48 -25.47
N GLY A 153 8.10 10.74 -26.67
CA GLY A 153 8.68 9.71 -27.54
C GLY A 153 7.65 8.94 -28.36
N ASP A 154 8.09 7.86 -29.00
CA ASP A 154 7.26 7.06 -29.92
C ASP A 154 7.72 5.60 -29.92
N PHE A 155 6.88 4.70 -30.41
CA PHE A 155 7.16 3.27 -30.47
C PHE A 155 7.74 2.86 -31.84
N ASP A 156 8.80 2.06 -31.83
CA ASP A 156 9.34 1.43 -33.04
C ASP A 156 8.61 0.10 -33.35
N CYS A 157 7.32 0.21 -33.65
CA CYS A 157 6.46 -0.94 -33.92
C CYS A 157 5.47 -0.67 -35.09
N TYR A 158 5.90 0.17 -36.04
CA TYR A 158 5.10 0.52 -37.22
C TYR A 158 4.92 -0.69 -38.15
N GLY A 159 3.68 -1.04 -38.47
CA GLY A 159 3.37 -2.20 -39.32
C GLY A 159 3.38 -3.55 -38.60
N GLY A 160 3.55 -3.53 -37.28
CA GLY A 160 3.52 -4.72 -36.43
C GLY A 160 4.91 -5.18 -36.00
N CYS A 161 5.03 -5.64 -34.76
CA CYS A 161 6.24 -6.19 -34.19
C CYS A 161 5.88 -7.32 -33.19
N ARG A 162 6.90 -7.93 -32.59
CA ARG A 162 6.71 -8.85 -31.46
C ARG A 162 7.45 -8.33 -30.24
N VAL A 163 6.70 -8.10 -29.16
CA VAL A 163 7.24 -7.65 -27.89
C VAL A 163 7.27 -8.79 -26.89
N GLU A 164 8.27 -8.77 -26.01
CA GLU A 164 8.32 -9.68 -24.86
C GLU A 164 7.41 -9.16 -23.76
N VAL A 165 6.55 -10.04 -23.25
CA VAL A 165 5.62 -9.77 -22.15
C VAL A 165 5.85 -10.81 -21.08
N GLY A 166 6.33 -10.38 -19.92
CA GLY A 166 6.57 -11.20 -18.75
C GLY A 166 5.53 -10.95 -17.66
N VAL A 167 4.97 -12.02 -17.09
CA VAL A 167 4.13 -11.94 -15.89
C VAL A 167 4.71 -12.87 -14.83
N ASP A 168 5.03 -12.31 -13.67
CA ASP A 168 5.61 -13.02 -12.51
C ASP A 168 6.79 -13.93 -12.87
N GLY A 169 7.64 -13.45 -13.79
CA GLY A 169 8.85 -14.16 -14.24
C GLY A 169 8.64 -15.12 -15.42
N THR A 170 7.39 -15.33 -15.87
CA THR A 170 7.10 -16.11 -17.09
C THR A 170 6.93 -15.20 -18.30
N SER A 171 7.84 -15.29 -19.26
CA SER A 171 7.84 -14.48 -20.49
C SER A 171 7.20 -15.20 -21.68
N ARG A 172 6.49 -14.43 -22.51
CA ARG A 172 6.03 -14.85 -23.84
C ARG A 172 6.10 -13.70 -24.84
N ARG A 173 6.27 -14.03 -26.12
CA ARG A 173 6.25 -13.04 -27.20
C ARG A 173 4.83 -12.80 -27.71
N MET A 174 4.35 -11.57 -27.61
CA MET A 174 3.03 -11.14 -28.11
C MET A 174 3.19 -10.27 -29.36
N ALA A 175 2.22 -10.35 -30.28
CA ALA A 175 2.14 -9.42 -31.39
C ALA A 175 1.72 -8.04 -30.86
N ALA A 176 2.30 -7.00 -31.44
CA ALA A 176 2.00 -5.61 -31.12
C ALA A 176 2.02 -4.78 -32.40
N SER A 177 1.37 -3.62 -32.41
CA SER A 177 1.48 -2.67 -33.51
C SER A 177 1.29 -1.23 -33.06
N ARG A 178 1.98 -0.31 -33.73
CA ARG A 178 1.73 1.13 -33.64
C ARG A 178 1.12 1.61 -34.97
N PRO A 179 -0.17 2.00 -35.01
CA PRO A 179 -0.82 2.48 -36.23
C PRO A 179 -0.13 3.73 -36.78
N LYS A 180 -0.12 3.92 -38.10
CA LYS A 180 0.44 5.14 -38.74
C LYS A 180 -0.56 6.30 -38.69
N THR A 181 -0.74 6.89 -37.51
CA THR A 181 -1.57 8.08 -37.28
C THR A 181 -0.84 9.08 -36.38
N ASP A 182 -1.23 10.35 -36.50
CA ASP A 182 -0.75 11.46 -35.67
C ASP A 182 -1.70 11.75 -34.48
N GLU A 183 -2.88 11.11 -34.45
CA GLU A 183 -3.96 11.43 -33.50
C GLU A 183 -3.86 10.67 -32.15
N ALA A 184 -3.03 9.62 -32.06
CA ALA A 184 -2.73 8.94 -30.80
C ALA A 184 -1.42 8.13 -30.90
N ILE A 185 -0.43 8.47 -30.06
CA ILE A 185 0.82 7.71 -29.93
C ILE A 185 0.56 6.51 -28.99
N ALA A 186 -0.08 5.49 -29.54
CA ALA A 186 -0.37 4.24 -28.84
C ALA A 186 0.19 3.03 -29.57
N MET A 187 0.74 2.07 -28.81
CA MET A 187 1.11 0.76 -29.31
C MET A 187 0.16 -0.28 -28.73
N PHE A 188 -0.57 -0.96 -29.60
CA PHE A 188 -1.48 -2.03 -29.24
C PHE A 188 -0.71 -3.32 -28.96
N ILE A 189 -1.17 -4.08 -27.97
CA ILE A 189 -0.86 -5.49 -27.82
C ILE A 189 -2.05 -6.24 -28.39
N GLU A 190 -1.83 -6.99 -29.47
CA GLU A 190 -2.90 -7.50 -30.35
C GLU A 190 -3.71 -8.66 -29.75
N ASP A 191 -3.18 -9.34 -28.74
CA ASP A 191 -3.88 -10.41 -28.02
C ASP A 191 -4.29 -9.88 -26.64
N GLU A 192 -5.23 -8.94 -26.66
CA GLU A 192 -5.74 -8.22 -25.49
C GLU A 192 -6.36 -9.17 -24.47
N ARG A 193 -7.02 -10.24 -24.95
CA ARG A 193 -7.63 -11.26 -24.10
C ARG A 193 -6.59 -12.05 -23.31
N ALA A 194 -5.49 -12.45 -23.94
CA ALA A 194 -4.45 -13.16 -23.21
C ALA A 194 -3.66 -12.23 -22.30
N LEU A 195 -3.44 -10.96 -22.69
CA LEU A 195 -2.81 -9.98 -21.80
C LEU A 195 -3.67 -9.75 -20.55
N TRP A 196 -4.97 -9.52 -20.72
CA TRP A 196 -5.93 -9.34 -19.62
C TRP A 196 -5.94 -10.55 -18.68
N ARG A 197 -6.03 -11.77 -19.21
CA ARG A 197 -5.98 -13.00 -18.39
C ARG A 197 -4.70 -13.12 -17.58
N ALA A 198 -3.57 -12.73 -18.14
CA ALA A 198 -2.28 -12.77 -17.45
C ALA A 198 -2.22 -11.74 -16.32
N VAL A 199 -2.67 -10.50 -16.58
CA VAL A 199 -2.71 -9.41 -15.59
C VAL A 199 -3.67 -9.70 -14.46
N ARG A 200 -4.85 -10.28 -14.73
CA ARG A 200 -5.88 -10.59 -13.72
C ARG A 200 -5.41 -11.55 -12.63
N GLY A 201 -4.47 -12.43 -12.93
CA GLY A 201 -3.89 -13.36 -11.96
C GLY A 201 -2.46 -13.02 -11.55
N GLY A 202 -1.90 -11.92 -12.05
CA GLY A 202 -0.49 -11.59 -11.91
C GLY A 202 -0.22 -10.52 -10.85
N GLY A 203 0.99 -10.52 -10.28
CA GLY A 203 1.46 -9.46 -9.39
C GLY A 203 2.29 -8.40 -10.12
N ARG A 204 3.17 -8.84 -11.03
CA ARG A 204 4.11 -8.01 -11.77
C ARG A 204 4.09 -8.32 -13.26
N LEU A 205 3.83 -7.29 -14.06
CA LEU A 205 3.90 -7.34 -15.52
C LEU A 205 5.14 -6.58 -15.99
N VAL A 206 5.86 -7.12 -16.98
CA VAL A 206 6.96 -6.47 -17.69
C VAL A 206 6.66 -6.51 -19.18
N ILE A 207 6.77 -5.37 -19.85
CA ILE A 207 6.67 -5.30 -21.32
C ILE A 207 7.95 -4.71 -21.87
N ALA A 208 8.58 -5.40 -22.83
CA ALA A 208 9.68 -4.86 -23.61
C ALA A 208 9.13 -3.85 -24.63
N VAL A 209 9.41 -2.57 -24.39
CA VAL A 209 8.93 -1.44 -25.18
C VAL A 209 9.97 -1.07 -26.24
N PRO A 210 9.69 -1.29 -27.53
CA PRO A 210 10.57 -0.83 -28.60
C PRO A 210 10.40 0.69 -28.75
N VAL A 211 11.40 1.45 -28.33
CA VAL A 211 11.41 2.91 -28.42
C VAL A 211 12.00 3.34 -29.75
N LYS A 212 11.32 4.25 -30.45
CA LYS A 212 11.81 4.83 -31.69
C LYS A 212 13.06 5.68 -31.46
N GLY A 213 14.15 5.32 -32.12
CA GLY A 213 15.44 6.03 -32.02
C GLY A 213 16.19 5.77 -30.70
N GLY A 214 15.75 4.79 -29.90
CA GLY A 214 16.38 4.38 -28.65
C GLY A 214 16.56 2.86 -28.57
N SER A 215 17.10 2.39 -27.46
CA SER A 215 17.13 0.95 -27.15
C SER A 215 15.78 0.49 -26.61
N VAL A 216 15.50 -0.82 -26.75
CA VAL A 216 14.34 -1.46 -26.11
C VAL A 216 14.42 -1.25 -24.60
N GLN A 217 13.33 -0.79 -24.01
CA GLN A 217 13.20 -0.53 -22.57
C GLN A 217 12.28 -1.54 -21.91
N GLU A 218 12.39 -1.72 -20.60
CA GLU A 218 11.44 -2.52 -19.83
C GLU A 218 10.46 -1.61 -19.07
N ALA A 219 9.18 -1.71 -19.42
CA ALA A 219 8.10 -1.10 -18.64
C ALA A 219 7.57 -2.12 -17.63
N VAL A 220 7.78 -1.86 -16.34
CA VAL A 220 7.34 -2.74 -15.25
C VAL A 220 6.06 -2.18 -14.63
N PHE A 221 5.02 -3.00 -14.44
CA PHE A 221 3.74 -2.61 -13.84
C PHE A 221 3.43 -3.53 -12.64
N GLU A 222 2.88 -2.96 -11.58
CA GLU A 222 2.41 -3.68 -10.39
C GLU A 222 0.90 -3.95 -10.53
N VAL A 223 0.54 -5.10 -11.11
CA VAL A 223 -0.80 -5.35 -11.61
C VAL A 223 -1.75 -6.04 -10.62
N GLY A 224 -1.25 -6.50 -9.48
CA GLY A 224 -2.02 -7.29 -8.49
C GLY A 224 -3.25 -6.62 -7.87
N GLY A 225 -3.47 -5.33 -8.11
CA GLY A 225 -4.64 -4.57 -7.65
C GLY A 225 -5.78 -4.42 -8.68
N LEU A 226 -5.73 -5.14 -9.81
CA LEU A 226 -6.78 -5.06 -10.82
C LEU A 226 -8.12 -5.56 -10.23
N ASP A 227 -9.19 -4.80 -10.47
CA ASP A 227 -10.57 -5.14 -10.13
C ASP A 227 -11.35 -5.47 -11.40
N PRO A 228 -11.53 -6.76 -11.73
CA PRO A 228 -12.25 -7.18 -12.94
C PRO A 228 -13.74 -6.83 -12.91
N ALA A 229 -14.34 -6.64 -11.72
CA ALA A 229 -15.76 -6.31 -11.61
C ALA A 229 -16.06 -4.90 -12.15
N ARG A 230 -15.05 -4.03 -12.21
CA ARG A 230 -15.12 -2.68 -12.81
C ARG A 230 -15.05 -2.69 -14.34
N MET A 231 -14.68 -3.82 -14.93
CA MET A 231 -14.53 -4.01 -16.38
C MET A 231 -15.37 -5.22 -16.83
N PRO A 232 -16.70 -5.19 -16.67
CA PRO A 232 -17.57 -6.30 -17.02
C PRO A 232 -17.41 -6.70 -18.49
N GLY A 233 -17.32 -8.01 -18.72
CA GLY A 233 -17.17 -8.60 -20.06
C GLY A 233 -15.74 -8.95 -20.44
N TRP A 234 -14.73 -8.33 -19.82
CA TRP A 234 -13.31 -8.60 -20.08
C TRP A 234 -12.83 -10.00 -19.64
#